data_AF-A0A5N5QB85-F1
#
_entry.id   AF-A0A5N5QB85-F1
#
_cell.length_a   1.000
_cell.length_b   1.000
_cell.length_c   1.000
_cell.angle_alpha   90.00
_cell.angle_beta   90.00
_cell.angle_gamma   90.00
#
_symmetry.space_group_name_H-M   'P 1'
#
loop_
_entity.id
_entity.type
_entity.pdbx_description
1 polymer ?
#
loop_
_entity_poly.entity_id
_entity_poly.type
_entity_poly.pdbx_seq_one_letter_code
_entity_poly.pdbx_strand_id
1 'polypeptide(L)'
;MHFTTLLTFFGASLAASGVQAAKYASTCTATGLNGDNLMFASCQDATGLEARKKTTVLDLNGCIVNRNGRLSCQANGRYDATCNGCFVSDTTMTCSCEGRVSTITTSINLDDCVSNLDGVLSCP
;
A
#
# COMPACT_ATOMS: atom_id res chain seq x y z
N MET A 1 -25.10 -55.44 -1.69
CA MET A 1 -25.05 -54.34 -2.67
C MET A 1 -25.47 -53.05 -1.97
N HIS A 2 -24.76 -51.96 -2.27
CA HIS A 2 -25.16 -50.55 -2.11
C HIS A 2 -25.17 -49.94 -0.70
N PHE A 3 -24.75 -48.69 -0.46
CA PHE A 3 -24.16 -47.62 -1.29
C PHE A 3 -23.44 -46.66 -0.32
N THR A 4 -22.15 -46.37 -0.51
CA THR A 4 -21.40 -45.41 0.33
C THR A 4 -21.50 -44.02 -0.30
N THR A 5 -22.23 -43.10 0.32
CA THR A 5 -22.42 -41.74 -0.19
C THR A 5 -21.27 -40.85 0.29
N LEU A 6 -20.35 -40.51 -0.61
CA LEU A 6 -19.31 -39.50 -0.39
C LEU A 6 -19.91 -38.10 -0.57
N LEU A 7 -20.01 -37.34 0.52
CA LEU A 7 -20.34 -35.91 0.48
C LEU A 7 -19.06 -35.12 0.21
N THR A 8 -18.86 -34.72 -1.04
CA THR A 8 -17.82 -33.78 -1.44
C THR A 8 -18.22 -32.37 -1.02
N PHE A 9 -17.59 -31.85 0.03
CA PHE A 9 -17.66 -30.42 0.38
C PHE A 9 -16.84 -29.63 -0.65
N PHE A 10 -17.53 -28.92 -1.54
CA PHE A 10 -16.91 -27.89 -2.36
C PHE A 10 -16.48 -26.74 -1.45
N GLY A 11 -15.17 -26.59 -1.27
CA GLY A 11 -14.58 -25.44 -0.60
C GLY A 11 -14.81 -24.18 -1.44
N ALA A 12 -15.66 -23.29 -0.95
CA ALA A 12 -15.70 -21.91 -1.44
C ALA A 12 -14.54 -21.15 -0.80
N SER A 13 -13.41 -21.05 -1.51
CA SER A 13 -12.37 -20.08 -1.18
C SER A 13 -12.91 -18.68 -1.51
N LEU A 14 -13.42 -17.99 -0.49
CA LEU A 14 -13.64 -16.55 -0.59
C LEU A 14 -12.25 -15.88 -0.68
N ALA A 15 -11.84 -15.51 -1.89
CA ALA A 15 -10.79 -14.54 -2.08
C ALA A 15 -11.32 -13.18 -1.60
N ALA A 16 -11.23 -12.95 -0.29
CA ALA A 16 -11.39 -11.64 0.27
C ALA A 16 -10.16 -10.83 -0.12
N SER A 17 -10.22 -10.14 -1.26
CA SER A 17 -9.31 -9.03 -1.57
C SER A 17 -9.69 -7.81 -0.72
N GLY A 18 -9.69 -8.01 0.60
CA GLY A 18 -9.59 -6.93 1.56
C GLY A 18 -8.13 -6.51 1.57
N VAL A 19 -7.85 -5.28 1.16
CA VAL A 19 -6.56 -4.64 1.40
C VAL A 19 -6.27 -4.78 2.89
N GLN A 20 -5.38 -5.70 3.23
CA GLN A 20 -4.96 -5.89 4.61
C GLN A 20 -4.18 -4.63 4.96
N ALA A 21 -4.69 -3.82 5.88
CA ALA A 21 -3.95 -2.67 6.39
C ALA A 21 -2.54 -3.14 6.78
N ALA A 22 -1.56 -2.53 6.15
CA ALA A 22 -0.24 -3.08 5.94
C ALA A 22 0.79 -2.46 6.93
N LYS A 23 0.42 -1.35 7.59
CA LYS A 23 1.01 -0.79 8.82
C LYS A 23 2.54 -0.72 8.88
N TYR A 24 3.20 -0.33 7.79
CA TYR A 24 4.66 -0.17 7.76
C TYR A 24 5.19 0.76 8.87
N ALA A 25 4.45 1.80 9.25
CA ALA A 25 4.94 2.82 10.19
C ALA A 25 5.18 2.28 11.61
N SER A 26 4.65 1.10 11.93
CA SER A 26 4.93 0.41 13.20
C SER A 26 6.40 0.00 13.35
N THR A 27 7.12 -0.20 12.25
CA THR A 27 8.50 -0.72 12.22
C THR A 27 9.44 0.09 11.32
N CYS A 28 8.93 1.16 10.69
CA CYS A 28 9.68 2.06 9.84
C CYS A 28 9.68 3.49 10.38
N THR A 29 10.72 4.24 10.05
CA THR A 29 10.93 5.64 10.45
C THR A 29 11.55 6.44 9.32
N ALA A 30 11.60 7.77 9.45
CA ALA A 30 12.19 8.66 8.44
C ALA A 30 11.56 8.49 7.04
N THR A 31 10.23 8.43 7.01
CA THR A 31 9.45 8.34 5.78
C THR A 31 9.57 9.63 4.97
N GLY A 32 9.72 9.50 3.65
CA GLY A 32 9.60 10.61 2.73
C GLY A 32 9.24 10.16 1.32
N LEU A 33 9.09 11.15 0.43
CA LEU A 33 8.80 10.95 -0.98
C LEU A 33 9.88 11.62 -1.82
N ASN A 34 10.36 10.93 -2.85
CA ASN A 34 11.18 11.50 -3.91
C ASN A 34 10.36 11.53 -5.22
N GLY A 35 10.29 12.69 -5.85
CA GLY A 35 9.30 12.94 -6.90
C GLY A 35 7.88 12.81 -6.35
N ASP A 36 6.98 12.25 -7.15
CA ASP A 36 5.57 12.07 -6.78
C ASP A 36 5.22 10.64 -6.34
N ASN A 37 6.13 9.66 -6.50
CA ASN A 37 5.79 8.24 -6.37
C ASN A 37 6.85 7.36 -5.66
N LEU A 38 8.10 7.79 -5.53
CA LEU A 38 9.13 6.98 -4.89
C LEU A 38 9.15 7.25 -3.38
N MET A 39 8.47 6.40 -2.63
CA MET A 39 8.50 6.44 -1.17
C MET A 39 9.81 5.81 -0.67
N PHE A 40 10.43 6.44 0.32
CA PHE A 40 11.52 5.85 1.08
C PHE A 40 11.21 5.86 2.56
N ALA A 41 11.70 4.86 3.29
CA ALA A 41 11.70 4.82 4.75
C ALA A 41 12.83 3.92 5.26
N SER A 42 13.21 4.10 6.52
CA SER A 42 14.17 3.23 7.22
C SER A 42 13.42 2.22 8.08
N CYS A 43 13.44 0.95 7.67
CA CYS A 43 12.61 -0.12 8.20
C CYS A 43 13.42 -1.18 8.96
N GLN A 44 12.85 -1.72 10.04
CA GLN A 44 13.42 -2.85 10.78
C GLN A 44 13.30 -4.15 9.97
N ASP A 45 14.33 -4.98 10.04
CA ASP A 45 14.28 -6.36 9.59
C ASP A 45 13.60 -7.27 10.66
N ALA A 46 13.49 -8.57 10.40
CA ALA A 46 12.86 -9.55 11.27
C ALA A 46 13.52 -9.67 12.65
N THR A 47 14.72 -9.11 12.86
CA THR A 47 15.36 -9.05 14.17
C THR A 47 14.74 -7.99 15.08
N GLY A 48 14.07 -6.98 14.50
CA GLY A 48 13.47 -5.85 15.23
C GLY A 48 14.48 -4.89 15.86
N LEU A 49 15.78 -5.05 15.59
CA LEU A 49 16.82 -4.22 16.19
C LEU A 49 16.90 -2.85 15.50
N GLU A 50 16.78 -1.77 16.27
CA GLU A 50 16.91 -0.39 15.76
C GLU A 50 18.20 -0.15 14.96
N ALA A 51 19.33 -0.67 15.45
CA ALA A 51 20.64 -0.54 14.79
C ALA A 51 20.73 -1.29 13.45
N ARG A 52 19.75 -2.13 13.12
CA ARG A 52 19.68 -2.89 11.86
C ARG A 52 18.73 -2.28 10.85
N LYS A 53 18.05 -1.17 11.17
CA LYS A 53 17.17 -0.48 10.21
C LYS A 53 17.92 -0.14 8.93
N LYS A 54 17.29 -0.41 7.78
CA LYS A 54 17.84 -0.06 6.46
C LYS A 54 16.86 0.81 5.71
N THR A 55 17.39 1.76 4.94
CA THR A 55 16.59 2.53 4.01
C THR A 55 16.16 1.62 2.86
N THR A 56 14.87 1.60 2.60
CA THR A 56 14.23 0.87 1.51
C THR A 56 13.33 1.83 0.73
N VAL A 57 13.12 1.52 -0.55
CA VAL A 57 12.40 2.37 -1.49
C VAL A 57 11.32 1.54 -2.15
N LEU A 58 10.13 2.13 -2.28
CA LEU A 58 8.97 1.53 -2.93
C LEU A 58 8.38 2.53 -3.91
N ASP A 59 8.09 2.07 -5.13
CA ASP A 59 7.29 2.84 -6.08
C ASP A 59 5.80 2.68 -5.75
N LEU A 60 5.18 3.76 -5.24
CA LEU A 60 3.77 3.79 -4.84
C LEU A 60 2.80 3.64 -6.01
N ASN A 61 3.25 3.76 -7.25
CA ASN A 61 2.44 3.39 -8.42
C ASN A 61 2.05 1.92 -8.42
N GLY A 62 2.85 1.08 -7.76
CA GLY A 62 2.53 -0.31 -7.49
C GLY A 62 1.39 -0.49 -6.50
N CYS A 63 1.07 0.50 -5.67
CA CYS A 63 0.16 0.33 -4.52
C CYS A 63 -1.07 1.23 -4.53
N ILE A 64 -1.08 2.33 -5.28
CA ILE A 64 -2.10 3.38 -5.18
C ILE A 64 -2.67 3.75 -6.55
N VAL A 65 -3.98 3.96 -6.59
CA VAL A 65 -4.73 4.45 -7.76
C VAL A 65 -5.41 5.78 -7.43
N ASN A 66 -5.57 6.64 -8.44
CA ASN A 66 -6.50 7.76 -8.40
C ASN A 66 -7.86 7.35 -9.00
N ARG A 67 -8.94 7.44 -8.21
CA ARG A 67 -10.31 7.21 -8.67
C ARG A 67 -11.09 8.53 -8.61
N ASN A 68 -11.08 9.27 -9.71
CA ASN A 68 -11.82 10.54 -9.84
C ASN A 68 -11.42 11.58 -8.76
N GLY A 69 -10.13 11.77 -8.54
CA GLY A 69 -9.57 12.72 -7.58
C GLY A 69 -9.52 12.19 -6.15
N ARG A 70 -9.66 10.87 -5.95
CA ARG A 70 -9.59 10.21 -4.64
C ARG A 70 -8.56 9.08 -4.70
N LEU A 71 -7.54 9.17 -3.86
CA LEU A 71 -6.55 8.11 -3.72
C LEU A 71 -7.17 6.88 -3.03
N SER A 72 -6.76 5.70 -3.47
CA SER A 72 -7.18 4.42 -2.89
C SER A 72 -6.08 3.37 -3.09
N CYS A 73 -5.95 2.43 -2.15
CA CYS A 73 -5.02 1.32 -2.31
C CYS A 73 -5.50 0.39 -3.44
N GLN A 74 -4.64 0.18 -4.44
CA GLN A 74 -4.87 -0.75 -5.53
C GLN A 74 -3.53 -1.12 -6.16
N ALA A 75 -3.29 -2.42 -6.31
CA ALA A 75 -2.12 -2.93 -7.02
C ALA A 75 -2.06 -2.37 -8.45
N ASN A 76 -0.87 -1.93 -8.86
CA ASN A 76 -0.60 -1.35 -10.19
C ASN A 76 -1.53 -0.17 -10.53
N GLY A 77 -1.88 0.64 -9.53
CA GLY A 77 -2.83 1.73 -9.69
C GLY A 77 -2.33 2.92 -10.49
N ARG A 78 -1.00 3.15 -10.53
CA ARG A 78 -0.34 4.22 -11.30
C ARG A 78 -1.01 5.60 -11.12
N TYR A 79 -1.22 6.00 -9.86
CA TYR A 79 -1.87 7.27 -9.56
C TYR A 79 -1.09 8.49 -10.08
N ASP A 80 0.24 8.39 -10.16
CA ASP A 80 1.13 9.46 -10.65
C ASP A 80 0.78 9.96 -12.06
N ALA A 81 0.16 9.12 -12.88
CA ALA A 81 -0.29 9.48 -14.22
C ALA A 81 -1.32 10.62 -14.23
N THR A 82 -2.00 10.85 -13.10
CA THR A 82 -3.07 11.86 -12.95
C THR A 82 -2.98 12.62 -11.63
N CYS A 83 -1.86 12.50 -10.91
CA CYS A 83 -1.63 13.17 -9.63
C CYS A 83 -0.23 13.76 -9.59
N ASN A 84 -0.08 14.91 -8.94
CA ASN A 84 1.17 15.64 -8.87
C ASN A 84 1.27 16.46 -7.58
N GLY A 85 2.49 16.91 -7.27
CA GLY A 85 2.77 17.70 -6.07
C GLY A 85 2.53 16.90 -4.79
N CYS A 86 2.88 15.62 -4.84
CA CYS A 86 2.68 14.70 -3.74
C CYS A 86 3.75 14.90 -2.67
N PHE A 87 3.33 14.82 -1.41
CA PHE A 87 4.24 14.81 -0.27
C PHE A 87 3.68 13.93 0.84
N VAL A 88 4.57 13.47 1.73
CA VAL A 88 4.22 12.64 2.88
C VAL A 88 4.54 13.41 4.16
N SER A 89 3.60 13.40 5.09
CA SER A 89 3.80 13.79 6.49
C SER A 89 3.39 12.62 7.35
N ASP A 90 4.32 12.10 8.15
CA ASP A 90 4.18 10.86 8.93
C ASP A 90 3.80 9.65 8.04
N THR A 91 2.52 9.26 8.06
CA THR A 91 1.95 8.20 7.22
C THR A 91 0.94 8.73 6.22
N THR A 92 0.61 10.03 6.27
CA THR A 92 -0.39 10.62 5.37
C THR A 92 0.29 11.16 4.14
N MET A 93 -0.01 10.57 2.99
CA MET A 93 0.35 11.13 1.70
C MET A 93 -0.75 12.07 1.24
N THR A 94 -0.37 13.27 0.78
CA THR A 94 -1.28 14.25 0.19
C THR A 94 -0.81 14.60 -1.21
N CYS A 95 -1.74 14.64 -2.17
CA CYS A 95 -1.48 14.94 -3.57
C CYS A 95 -2.57 15.85 -4.14
N SER A 96 -2.27 16.52 -5.25
CA SER A 96 -3.30 17.08 -6.14
C SER A 96 -3.56 16.10 -7.27
N CYS A 97 -4.82 15.69 -7.45
CA CYS A 97 -5.19 14.62 -8.39
C CYS A 97 -6.32 15.07 -9.31
N GLU A 98 -6.28 14.67 -10.58
CA GLU A 98 -7.36 14.92 -11.54
C GLU A 98 -8.64 14.21 -11.07
N GLY A 99 -9.69 15.01 -10.87
CA GLY A 99 -11.06 14.56 -10.67
C GLY A 99 -11.86 14.60 -11.96
N ARG A 100 -13.17 14.32 -11.87
CA ARG A 100 -14.06 14.32 -13.06
C ARG A 100 -14.20 15.69 -13.72
N VAL A 101 -14.10 16.76 -12.94
CA VAL A 101 -14.40 18.14 -13.37
C VAL A 101 -13.22 19.07 -13.08
N SER A 102 -12.48 18.82 -12.00
CA SER A 102 -11.35 19.65 -11.57
C SER A 102 -10.30 18.79 -10.88
N THR A 103 -9.11 19.35 -10.71
CA THR A 103 -8.11 18.82 -9.78
C THR A 103 -8.60 18.94 -8.35
N ILE A 104 -8.36 17.91 -7.54
CA ILE A 104 -8.78 17.78 -6.15
C ILE A 104 -7.55 17.46 -5.31
N THR A 105 -7.33 18.21 -4.22
CA THR A 105 -6.37 17.80 -3.20
C THR A 105 -6.96 16.67 -2.38
N THR A 106 -6.26 15.54 -2.34
CA THR A 106 -6.71 14.32 -1.65
C THR A 106 -5.57 13.74 -0.84
N SER A 107 -5.92 13.05 0.24
CA SER A 107 -4.95 12.38 1.11
C SER A 107 -5.31 10.92 1.31
N ILE A 108 -4.31 10.10 1.61
CA ILE A 108 -4.45 8.69 1.95
C ILE A 108 -3.45 8.34 3.07
N ASN A 109 -3.85 7.45 3.96
CA ASN A 109 -2.95 6.90 4.96
C ASN A 109 -2.18 5.72 4.33
N LEU A 110 -0.86 5.83 4.23
CA LEU A 110 0.01 4.81 3.65
C LEU A 110 0.06 3.53 4.50
N ASP A 111 -0.26 3.59 5.79
CA ASP A 111 -0.45 2.37 6.60
C ASP A 111 -1.60 1.49 6.11
N ASP A 112 -2.54 2.04 5.33
CA ASP A 112 -3.60 1.26 4.70
C ASP A 112 -3.09 0.51 3.46
N CYS A 113 -1.99 0.97 2.83
CA CYS A 113 -1.54 0.46 1.52
C CYS A 113 -0.11 -0.11 1.50
N VAL A 114 0.71 0.07 2.53
CA VAL A 114 2.15 -0.27 2.51
C VAL A 114 2.55 -1.09 3.73
N SER A 115 3.25 -2.19 3.49
CA SER A 115 3.79 -3.13 4.48
C SER A 115 5.29 -2.98 4.61
N ASN A 116 5.83 -3.40 5.77
CA ASN A 116 7.24 -3.74 5.91
C ASN A 116 7.40 -5.26 6.00
N LEU A 117 8.06 -5.88 5.02
CA LEU A 117 8.40 -7.29 5.00
C LEU A 117 9.91 -7.46 5.16
N ASP A 118 10.35 -7.81 6.38
CA ASP A 118 11.76 -8.06 6.70
C ASP A 118 12.71 -6.92 6.27
N GLY A 119 12.30 -5.67 6.52
CA GLY A 119 13.07 -4.47 6.18
C GLY A 119 12.84 -3.97 4.75
N VAL A 120 11.92 -4.57 3.99
CA VAL A 120 11.59 -4.19 2.61
C VAL A 120 10.15 -3.68 2.55
N LEU A 121 9.96 -2.44 2.07
CA LEU A 121 8.62 -1.90 1.84
C LEU A 121 7.95 -2.66 0.69
N SER A 122 6.67 -2.99 0.84
CA SER A 122 5.88 -3.71 -0.16
C SER A 122 4.44 -3.20 -0.23
N CYS A 123 3.83 -3.28 -1.42
CA CYS A 123 2.37 -3.24 -1.54
C CYS A 123 1.76 -4.55 -0.98
N PRO A 124 0.48 -4.53 -0.55
CA PRO A 124 -0.30 -5.73 -0.25
C PRO A 124 -0.60 -6.58 -1.50
#